data_AF-A0A538G476-F1
#
_entry.id   AF-A0A538G476-F1
#
_cell.length_a   1.000
_cell.length_b   1.000
_cell.length_c   1.000
_cell.angle_alpha   90.00
_cell.angle_beta   90.00
_cell.angle_gamma   90.00
#
_symmetry.space_group_name_H-M   'P 1'
#
loop_
_entity.id
_entity.type
_entity.pdbx_description
1 polymer ?
#
loop_
_entity_poly.entity_id
_entity_poly.type
_entity_poly.pdbx_seq_one_letter_code
_entity_poly.pdbx_strand_id
1 'polypeptide(L)'
;MPLRAVLFDVDFTIAKPGPDLGPEGYQRLGQRFGLELEPERYGEARAHAVSTLERHPELDHDEQVWVLFTEQIIRGMGGDS
;
A
#
# COMPACT_ATOMS: atom_id res chain seq x y z
N MET A 1 28.73 30.89 4.32
CA MET A 1 28.76 30.02 5.51
C MET A 1 27.64 29.00 5.37
N PRO A 2 27.88 27.70 5.56
CA PRO A 2 26.83 26.70 5.46
C PRO A 2 25.90 26.75 6.69
N LEU A 3 24.61 26.54 6.47
CA LEU A 3 23.60 26.49 7.52
C LEU A 3 23.87 25.28 8.44
N ARG A 4 24.01 25.53 9.74
CA ARG A 4 24.00 24.48 10.78
C ARG A 4 22.66 24.56 11.49
N ALA A 5 21.84 23.53 11.36
CA ALA A 5 20.55 23.41 12.02
C ALA A 5 20.42 22.07 12.73
N VAL A 6 19.65 22.04 13.81
CA VAL A 6 19.27 20.84 14.56
C VAL A 6 17.74 20.76 14.52
N LEU A 7 17.20 19.65 14.03
CA LEU A 7 15.76 19.41 14.01
C LEU A 7 15.38 18.68 15.31
N PHE A 8 14.59 19.34 16.14
CA PHE A 8 13.93 18.70 17.29
C PHE A 8 12.55 18.18 16.87
N ASP A 9 12.04 17.21 17.63
CA ASP A 9 10.97 16.26 17.30
C ASP A 9 9.81 16.81 16.44
N VAL A 10 9.35 15.99 15.49
CA VAL A 10 8.30 16.34 14.54
C VAL A 10 7.04 15.56 14.86
N ASP A 11 6.06 16.23 15.45
CA ASP A 11 4.71 15.70 15.61
C ASP A 11 4.03 15.58 14.23
N PHE A 12 4.15 14.43 13.58
CA PHE A 12 3.39 14.18 12.35
C PHE A 12 1.92 13.87 12.69
N THR A 13 1.00 14.77 12.31
CA THR A 13 -0.43 14.45 12.13
C THR A 13 -0.69 13.69 10.82
N ILE A 14 0.37 13.24 10.13
CA ILE A 14 0.25 12.51 8.87
C ILE A 14 0.17 11.03 9.20
N ALA A 15 -1.01 10.45 9.04
CA ALA A 15 -1.22 9.01 9.06
C ALA A 15 -0.49 8.38 7.86
N LYS A 16 0.82 8.15 8.00
CA LYS A 16 1.57 7.36 7.04
C LYS A 16 1.09 5.91 7.15
N PRO A 17 0.94 5.21 6.02
CA PRO A 17 0.67 3.78 6.05
C PRO A 17 1.73 3.08 6.91
N GLY A 18 1.29 2.10 7.72
CA GLY A 18 2.21 1.27 8.50
C GLY A 18 3.20 0.52 7.60
N PRO A 19 4.28 -0.03 8.17
CA PRO A 19 5.36 -0.69 7.43
C PRO A 19 4.94 -1.93 6.62
N ASP A 20 3.71 -2.41 6.84
CA ASP A 20 3.14 -3.55 6.13
C ASP A 20 2.38 -3.15 4.86
N LEU A 21 2.02 -1.87 4.72
CA LEU A 21 1.30 -1.34 3.55
C LEU A 21 2.26 -0.82 2.46
N GLY A 22 3.45 -1.41 2.38
CA GLY A 22 4.50 -1.13 1.40
C GLY A 22 4.99 -2.39 0.70
N PRO A 23 5.86 -2.27 -0.33
CA PRO A 23 6.32 -3.38 -1.16
C PRO A 23 6.83 -4.57 -0.35
N GLU A 24 7.74 -4.31 0.60
CA GLU A 24 8.34 -5.34 1.44
C GLU A 24 7.34 -5.86 2.47
N GLY A 25 6.37 -5.05 2.86
CA GLY A 25 5.25 -5.45 3.72
C GLY A 25 4.38 -6.52 3.07
N TYR A 26 3.96 -6.28 1.83
CA TYR A 26 3.24 -7.25 1.03
C TYR A 26 4.05 -8.54 0.85
N GLN A 27 5.34 -8.46 0.51
CA GLN A 27 6.19 -9.65 0.39
C GLN A 27 6.27 -10.45 1.70
N ARG A 28 6.61 -9.80 2.84
CA ARG A 28 6.71 -10.48 4.14
C ARG A 28 5.40 -11.12 4.56
N LEU A 29 4.28 -10.42 4.38
CA LEU A 29 2.96 -10.94 4.73
C LEU A 29 2.55 -12.07 3.79
N GLY A 30 2.75 -11.91 2.48
CA GLY A 30 2.47 -12.93 1.47
C GLY A 30 3.19 -14.24 1.77
N GLN A 31 4.48 -14.19 2.13
CA GLN A 31 5.27 -15.36 2.52
C GLN A 31 4.66 -16.14 3.69
N ARG A 32 4.07 -15.44 4.68
CA ARG A 32 3.37 -16.09 5.80
C ARG A 32 2.13 -16.89 5.37
N PHE A 33 1.59 -16.58 4.19
CA PHE A 33 0.45 -17.26 3.58
C PHE A 33 0.83 -18.11 2.36
N GLY A 34 2.13 -18.33 2.12
CA GLY A 34 2.61 -19.18 1.02
C GLY A 34 2.67 -18.50 -0.35
N LEU A 35 2.62 -17.17 -0.39
CA LEU A 35 2.78 -16.39 -1.63
C LEU A 35 4.23 -15.93 -1.81
N GLU A 36 4.70 -15.96 -3.05
CA GLU A 36 5.95 -15.32 -3.46
C GLU A 36 5.60 -14.07 -4.28
N LEU A 37 5.67 -12.90 -3.63
CA LEU A 37 5.34 -11.61 -4.25
C LEU A 37 6.60 -10.84 -4.62
N GLU A 38 6.56 -10.14 -5.75
CA GLU A 38 7.64 -9.30 -6.29
C GLU A 38 7.50 -7.84 -5.82
N PRO A 39 8.36 -7.34 -4.90
CA PRO A 39 8.28 -5.97 -4.39
C PRO A 39 8.41 -4.90 -5.48
N GLU A 40 9.21 -5.15 -6.51
CA GLU A 40 9.48 -4.21 -7.60
C GLU A 40 8.21 -3.86 -8.39
N ARG A 41 7.23 -4.78 -8.43
CA ARG A 41 5.95 -4.60 -9.12
C ARG A 41 4.91 -3.82 -8.31
N TYR A 42 5.15 -3.58 -7.01
CA TYR A 42 4.19 -2.94 -6.10
C TYR A 42 3.69 -1.58 -6.62
N GLY A 43 4.60 -0.74 -7.13
CA GLY A 43 4.25 0.60 -7.58
C GLY A 43 3.21 0.59 -8.70
N GLU A 44 3.43 -0.27 -9.70
CA GLU A 44 2.52 -0.42 -10.84
C GLU A 44 1.22 -1.12 -10.43
N ALA A 45 1.31 -2.20 -9.65
CA ALA A 45 0.16 -2.95 -9.15
C ALA A 45 -0.79 -2.05 -8.33
N ARG A 46 -0.24 -1.22 -7.45
CA ARG A 46 -1.01 -0.25 -6.66
C ARG A 46 -1.61 0.85 -7.52
N ALA A 47 -0.87 1.38 -8.49
CA ALA A 47 -1.41 2.39 -9.40
C ALA A 47 -2.61 1.85 -10.18
N HIS A 48 -2.52 0.61 -10.67
CA HIS A 48 -3.63 -0.09 -11.30
C HIS A 48 -4.82 -0.27 -10.34
N ALA A 49 -4.60 -0.79 -9.13
CA ALA A 49 -5.65 -0.98 -8.14
C ALA A 49 -6.36 0.34 -7.73
N VAL A 50 -5.65 1.47 -7.71
CA VAL A 50 -6.26 2.79 -7.48
C VAL A 50 -7.17 3.19 -8.66
N SER A 51 -6.77 2.90 -9.90
CA SER A 51 -7.58 3.24 -11.07
C SER A 51 -8.89 2.46 -11.16
N THR A 52 -9.00 1.31 -10.50
CA THR A 52 -10.21 0.50 -10.45
C THR A 52 -11.18 0.91 -9.34
N LEU A 53 -10.82 1.86 -8.47
CA LEU A 53 -11.69 2.34 -7.40
C LEU A 53 -12.81 3.23 -7.97
N GLU A 54 -14.06 2.78 -7.82
CA GLU A 54 -15.22 3.61 -8.10
C GLU A 54 -15.37 4.70 -7.03
N ARG A 55 -15.72 5.92 -7.45
CA ARG A 55 -16.03 7.01 -6.52
C ARG A 55 -17.52 7.01 -6.26
N HIS A 56 -17.94 6.56 -5.08
CA HIS A 56 -19.31 6.67 -4.59
C HIS A 56 -19.62 8.12 -4.16
N PRO A 57 -20.43 8.89 -4.91
CA PRO A 57 -20.76 10.27 -4.55
C PRO A 57 -21.56 10.37 -3.23
N GLU A 58 -22.26 9.30 -2.86
CA GLU A 58 -22.99 9.13 -1.60
C GLU A 58 -22.10 8.94 -0.36
N LEU A 59 -20.79 8.68 -0.53
CA LEU A 59 -19.82 8.43 0.57
C LEU A 59 -20.19 7.24 1.47
N ASP A 60 -20.96 6.28 0.95
CA ASP A 60 -21.28 5.05 1.66
C ASP A 60 -20.01 4.22 1.88
N HIS A 61 -19.88 3.68 3.10
CA HIS A 61 -18.75 2.83 3.44
C HIS A 61 -18.97 1.42 2.91
N ASP A 62 -18.11 1.00 1.97
CA ASP A 62 -18.06 -0.36 1.46
C ASP A 62 -16.74 -1.03 1.89
N GLU A 63 -16.85 -2.02 2.78
CA GLU A 63 -15.70 -2.81 3.25
C GLU A 63 -15.09 -3.67 2.12
N GLN A 64 -15.90 -4.08 1.14
CA GLN A 64 -15.48 -4.99 0.07
C GLN A 64 -14.47 -4.32 -0.87
N VAL A 65 -14.53 -2.99 -0.99
CA VAL A 65 -13.57 -2.18 -1.75
C VAL A 65 -12.14 -2.41 -1.27
N TRP A 66 -11.91 -2.51 0.05
CA TRP A 66 -10.56 -2.73 0.59
C TRP A 66 -10.02 -4.11 0.25
N VAL A 67 -10.88 -5.14 0.29
CA VAL A 67 -10.52 -6.50 -0.07
C VAL A 67 -10.12 -6.57 -1.54
N LEU A 68 -10.97 -6.04 -2.43
CA LEU A 68 -10.71 -6.02 -3.88
C LEU A 68 -9.45 -5.20 -4.21
N PHE A 69 -9.28 -4.04 -3.57
CA PHE A 69 -8.09 -3.21 -3.74
C PHE A 69 -6.80 -3.96 -3.39
N THR A 70 -6.76 -4.61 -2.23
CA THR A 70 -5.60 -5.39 -1.79
C THR A 70 -5.37 -6.63 -2.66
N GLU A 71 -6.44 -7.32 -3.08
CA GLU A 71 -6.36 -8.47 -3.98
C GLU A 71 -5.74 -8.10 -5.33
N GLN A 72 -6.14 -6.97 -5.93
CA GLN A 72 -5.55 -6.48 -7.18
C GLN A 72 -4.06 -6.20 -7.05
N ILE A 73 -3.62 -5.68 -5.90
CA ILE A 73 -2.19 -5.47 -5.62
C ILE A 73 -1.46 -6.81 -5.55
N ILE A 74 -1.98 -7.78 -4.79
CA ILE A 74 -1.38 -9.11 -4.63
C ILE A 74 -1.22 -9.79 -5.99
N ARG A 75 -2.28 -9.84 -6.80
CA ARG A 75 -2.24 -10.39 -8.16
C ARG A 75 -1.25 -9.64 -9.06
N GLY A 76 -1.28 -8.31 -9.00
CA GLY A 76 -0.36 -7.44 -9.74
C GLY A 76 1.12 -7.62 -9.35
N MET A 77 1.40 -8.15 -8.16
CA MET A 77 2.74 -8.49 -7.66
C MET A 77 3.15 -9.94 -7.92
N GLY A 78 2.37 -10.71 -8.70
CA GLY A 78 2.67 -12.11 -9.03
C GLY A 78 2.03 -13.14 -8.09
N GLY A 79 1.14 -12.70 -7.19
CA GLY A 79 0.32 -13.59 -6.38
C GLY A 79 -0.80 -14.23 -7.19
N ASP A 80 -0.46 -15.23 -7.99
CA ASP A 80 -1.42 -16.10 -8.65
C ASP A 80 -1.71 -17.31 -7.74
N SER A 81 -2.99 -17.59 -7.47
CA SER A 81 -3.46 -18.86 -6.91
C SER A 81 -3.79 -19.85 -8.01
#